data_AF-A0A099NPK3-F1
#
_entry.id   AF-A0A099NPK3-F1
#
_cell.length_a   1.000
_cell.length_b   1.000
_cell.length_c   1.000
_cell.angle_alpha   90.00
_cell.angle_beta   90.00
_cell.angle_gamma   90.00
#
_symmetry.space_group_name_H-M   'P 1'
#
loop_
_entity.id
_entity.type
_entity.pdbx_description
1 polymer ?
#
loop_
_entity_poly.entity_id
_entity_poly.type
_entity_poly.pdbx_seq_one_letter_code
_entity_poly.pdbx_strand_id
1 'polypeptide(L)'
;MGGAERARRVLVFKRPIEEKAYNRGPISHSFTRNNGHLSLVSECHTTVKHNLDIDPKEIKRDFGEYGHLIEVFPIVSRKLSFGVHYYNVASAILVKRVLENATEERFSAVDLEMRRKYGAWHVWYGRDPTERAVPSP
;
A
#
# COMPACT_ATOMS: atom_id res chain seq x y z
N MET A 1 7.28 20.49 -11.42
CA MET A 1 6.53 20.41 -12.68
C MET A 1 5.49 19.30 -12.54
N GLY A 2 4.27 19.66 -12.17
CA GLY A 2 3.17 18.70 -12.02
C GLY A 2 2.54 18.44 -13.39
N GLY A 3 3.03 17.41 -14.10
CA GLY A 3 2.28 16.87 -15.22
C GLY A 3 0.96 16.30 -14.70
N ALA A 4 -0.15 16.53 -15.40
CA ALA A 4 -1.44 15.95 -15.04
C ALA A 4 -1.29 14.43 -14.91
N GLU A 5 -1.56 13.91 -13.72
CA GLU A 5 -1.48 12.48 -13.45
C GLU A 5 -2.52 11.76 -14.33
N ARG A 6 -2.06 10.93 -15.27
CA ARG A 6 -2.97 10.20 -16.17
C ARG A 6 -3.69 9.11 -15.38
N ALA A 7 -5.03 9.12 -15.40
CA ALA A 7 -5.83 8.09 -14.74
C ALA A 7 -5.52 6.68 -15.28
N ARG A 8 -5.46 5.70 -14.38
CA ARG A 8 -5.16 4.29 -14.68
C ARG A 8 -6.04 3.37 -13.85
N ARG A 9 -6.10 2.11 -14.25
CA ARG A 9 -6.90 1.07 -13.57
C ARG A 9 -6.30 0.59 -12.25
N VAL A 10 -5.02 0.85 -12.04
CA VAL A 10 -4.31 0.45 -10.82
C VAL A 10 -4.17 1.65 -9.90
N LEU A 11 -4.57 1.48 -8.64
CA LEU A 11 -4.24 2.39 -7.55
C LEU A 11 -3.19 1.75 -6.65
N VAL A 12 -2.18 2.54 -6.29
CA VAL A 12 -1.16 2.13 -5.33
C VAL A 12 -1.38 2.86 -4.03
N PHE A 13 -1.43 2.10 -2.94
CA PHE A 13 -1.59 2.59 -1.59
C PHE A 13 -0.28 2.41 -0.84
N LYS A 14 0.20 3.47 -0.20
CA LYS A 14 1.38 3.42 0.65
C LYS A 14 1.15 4.19 1.94
N ARG A 15 1.22 3.46 3.05
CA ARG A 15 1.05 4.08 4.36
C ARG A 15 2.21 5.05 4.64
N PRO A 16 1.95 6.28 5.12
CA PRO A 16 2.99 7.15 5.61
C PRO A 16 3.69 6.51 6.83
N ILE A 17 4.95 6.87 7.04
CA ILE A 17 5.65 6.52 8.28
C ILE A 17 5.30 7.63 9.26
N GLU A 18 4.53 7.31 10.29
CA GLU A 18 4.44 8.19 11.46
C GLU A 18 5.79 8.10 12.18
N GLU A 19 6.40 9.24 12.47
CA GLU A 19 7.79 9.35 12.96
C GLU A 19 8.02 8.76 14.37
N LYS A 20 7.07 8.00 14.92
CA LYS A 20 7.19 7.38 16.23
C LYS A 20 7.76 5.96 16.12
N ALA A 21 8.99 5.84 16.61
CA ALA A 21 9.74 4.62 16.91
C ALA A 21 10.25 3.82 15.70
N TYR A 22 11.15 4.43 14.91
CA TYR A 22 12.33 3.65 14.47
C TYR A 22 13.21 3.40 15.70
N ASN A 23 12.73 2.58 16.64
CA ASN A 23 13.60 2.00 17.64
C ASN A 23 14.54 1.09 16.85
N ARG A 24 15.76 1.56 16.60
CA ARG A 24 16.86 0.61 16.40
C ARG A 24 16.85 -0.24 17.66
N GLY A 25 16.25 -1.42 17.60
CA GLY A 25 16.51 -2.43 18.62
C GLY A 25 18.03 -2.54 18.75
N PRO A 26 18.57 -2.78 19.96
CA PRO A 26 19.98 -3.04 20.10
C PRO A 26 20.35 -4.16 19.13
N ILE A 27 21.35 -3.92 18.27
CA ILE A 27 21.93 -4.96 17.44
C ILE A 27 22.59 -5.93 18.42
N SER A 28 21.92 -7.03 18.77
CA SER A 28 22.52 -8.10 19.54
C SER A 28 23.36 -8.95 18.59
N HIS A 29 24.68 -8.78 18.69
CA HIS A 29 25.61 -9.77 18.16
C HIS A 29 25.77 -10.85 19.22
N SER A 30 25.22 -12.04 18.97
CA SER A 30 25.53 -13.20 19.79
C SER A 30 26.55 -14.05 19.05
N PHE A 31 27.56 -14.50 19.78
CA PHE A 31 28.49 -15.50 19.29
C PHE A 31 27.98 -16.86 19.76
N THR A 32 27.67 -17.75 18.83
CA THR A 32 27.36 -19.14 19.14
C THR A 32 28.57 -19.99 18.80
N ARG A 33 28.91 -20.96 19.68
CA ARG A 33 30.03 -21.88 19.49
C ARG A 33 29.48 -23.29 19.31
N ASN A 34 29.46 -23.76 18.08
CA ASN A 34 29.13 -25.15 17.75
C ASN A 34 30.41 -25.85 17.25
N ASN A 35 30.75 -26.98 17.86
CA ASN A 35 31.91 -27.81 17.49
C ASN A 35 33.24 -27.05 17.36
N GLY A 36 33.48 -26.07 18.24
CA GLY A 36 34.73 -25.30 18.24
C GLY A 36 34.79 -24.14 17.23
N HIS A 37 33.83 -24.00 16.32
CA HIS A 37 33.74 -22.88 15.38
C HIS A 37 32.90 -21.74 15.98
N LEU A 38 33.42 -20.52 15.98
CA LEU A 38 32.69 -19.30 16.35
C LEU A 38 31.89 -18.80 15.15
N SER A 39 30.57 -18.78 15.26
CA SER A 39 29.69 -18.12 14.28
C SER A 39 29.13 -16.82 14.85
N LEU A 40 29.27 -15.73 14.10
CA LEU A 40 28.59 -14.47 14.39
C LEU A 40 27.14 -14.59 13.92
N VAL A 41 26.20 -14.61 14.85
CA VAL A 41 24.78 -14.53 14.52
C VAL A 41 24.37 -13.06 14.66
N SER A 42 24.16 -12.39 13.52
CA SER A 42 23.55 -11.07 13.50
C SER A 42 22.05 -11.24 13.37
N GLU A 43 21.36 -11.21 14.49
CA GLU A 43 19.90 -11.19 14.50
C GLU A 43 19.45 -9.74 14.29
N CYS A 44 19.20 -9.37 13.04
CA CYS A 44 18.60 -8.07 12.74
C CYS A 44 17.14 -8.06 13.23
N HIS A 45 16.93 -7.73 14.49
CA HIS A 45 15.60 -7.47 15.06
C HIS A 45 15.11 -6.09 14.60
N THR A 46 14.95 -5.89 13.30
CA THR A 46 14.04 -4.86 12.78
C THR A 46 12.65 -5.46 12.60
N THR A 47 12.13 -6.10 13.65
CA THR A 47 10.69 -6.33 13.76
C THR A 47 10.05 -4.99 14.10
N VAL A 48 9.90 -4.12 13.10
CA VAL A 48 8.91 -3.08 13.23
C VAL A 48 7.58 -3.82 13.34
N LYS A 49 7.09 -3.99 14.58
CA LYS A 49 5.75 -4.49 14.85
C LYS A 49 4.78 -3.43 14.36
N HIS A 50 4.61 -3.39 13.05
CA HIS A 50 3.41 -2.86 12.45
C HIS A 50 2.31 -3.81 12.89
N ASN A 51 1.70 -3.55 14.05
CA ASN A 51 0.41 -4.13 14.44
C ASN A 51 -0.61 -3.64 13.40
N LEU A 52 -0.60 -4.26 12.23
CA LEU A 52 -1.36 -3.87 11.06
C LEU A 52 -2.00 -5.14 10.55
N ASP A 53 -3.09 -5.52 11.21
CA ASP A 53 -4.06 -6.47 10.71
C ASP A 53 -4.79 -5.83 9.52
N ILE A 54 -4.11 -5.75 8.37
CA ILE A 54 -4.81 -5.52 7.11
C ILE A 54 -5.10 -6.90 6.53
N ASP A 55 -6.35 -7.33 6.65
CA ASP A 55 -6.83 -8.55 6.02
C ASP A 55 -7.03 -8.30 4.51
N PRO A 56 -6.36 -9.05 3.62
CA PRO A 56 -6.62 -8.96 2.19
C PRO A 56 -8.09 -9.17 1.80
N LYS A 57 -8.86 -9.93 2.60
CA LYS A 57 -10.30 -10.11 2.39
C LYS A 57 -11.07 -8.82 2.65
N GLU A 58 -10.68 -8.08 3.67
CA GLU A 58 -11.25 -6.76 3.97
C GLU A 58 -10.94 -5.76 2.86
N ILE A 59 -9.69 -5.69 2.39
CA ILE A 59 -9.36 -4.85 1.23
C ILE A 59 -10.24 -5.22 0.03
N LYS A 60 -10.35 -6.51 -0.31
CA LYS A 60 -11.17 -6.93 -1.45
C LYS A 60 -12.64 -6.51 -1.30
N ARG A 61 -13.20 -6.61 -0.09
CA ARG A 61 -14.57 -6.17 0.19
C ARG A 61 -14.71 -4.66 0.05
N ASP A 62 -13.86 -3.90 0.76
CA ASP A 62 -13.94 -2.43 0.81
C ASP A 62 -13.79 -1.80 -0.59
N PHE A 63 -12.86 -2.31 -1.41
CA PHE A 63 -12.64 -1.80 -2.77
C PHE A 63 -13.62 -2.40 -3.78
N GLY A 64 -14.20 -3.57 -3.50
CA GLY A 64 -15.23 -4.20 -4.34
C GLY A 64 -16.51 -3.36 -4.44
N GLU A 65 -16.82 -2.54 -3.44
CA GLU A 65 -17.95 -1.60 -3.44
C GLU A 65 -17.88 -0.57 -4.60
N TYR A 66 -16.67 -0.28 -5.10
CA TYR A 66 -16.45 0.70 -6.17
C TYR A 66 -16.38 0.08 -7.57
N GLY A 67 -16.35 -1.26 -7.66
CA GLY A 67 -16.38 -2.00 -8.90
C GLY A 67 -15.57 -3.29 -8.88
N HIS A 68 -15.63 -4.01 -10.00
CA HIS A 68 -14.95 -5.31 -10.13
C HIS A 68 -13.43 -5.18 -10.08
N LEU A 69 -12.84 -5.92 -9.15
CA LEU A 69 -11.40 -6.07 -8.98
C LEU A 69 -10.88 -7.19 -9.88
N ILE A 70 -9.78 -6.92 -10.58
CA ILE A 70 -8.95 -7.97 -11.18
C ILE A 70 -8.14 -8.63 -10.07
N GLU A 71 -7.45 -7.83 -9.27
CA GLU A 71 -6.62 -8.32 -8.17
C GLU A 71 -6.31 -7.25 -7.13
N VAL A 72 -5.95 -7.72 -5.93
CA VAL A 72 -5.31 -6.93 -4.87
C VAL A 72 -3.98 -7.61 -4.60
N PHE A 73 -2.88 -6.87 -4.70
CA PHE A 73 -1.53 -7.44 -4.61
C PHE A 73 -0.65 -6.65 -3.64
N PRO A 74 0.26 -7.33 -2.91
CA PRO A 74 1.22 -6.64 -2.07
C PRO A 74 2.28 -5.94 -2.92
N ILE A 75 2.79 -4.80 -2.45
CA ILE A 75 3.93 -4.11 -3.06
C ILE A 75 5.13 -4.25 -2.15
N VAL A 76 6.20 -4.85 -2.67
CA VAL A 76 7.46 -5.00 -1.93
C VAL A 76 8.05 -3.61 -1.65
N SER A 77 7.98 -3.18 -0.39
CA SER A 77 8.50 -1.90 0.06
C SER A 77 8.93 -2.00 1.53
N ARG A 78 9.73 -1.02 1.98
CA ARG A 78 10.03 -0.83 3.41
C ARG A 78 8.85 -0.28 4.22
N LYS A 79 7.75 0.05 3.53
CA LYS A 79 6.49 0.52 4.13
C LYS A 79 5.39 -0.48 3.78
N LEU A 80 4.33 -0.51 4.57
CA LEU A 80 3.12 -1.23 4.18
C LEU A 80 2.55 -0.60 2.91
N SER A 81 2.46 -1.41 1.86
CA SER A 81 2.02 -0.95 0.53
C SER A 81 1.31 -2.08 -0.21
N PHE A 82 0.23 -1.74 -0.91
CA PHE A 82 -0.51 -2.66 -1.74
C PHE A 82 -1.05 -1.95 -2.98
N GLY A 83 -1.34 -2.72 -4.01
CA GLY A 83 -1.99 -2.27 -5.22
C GLY A 83 -3.40 -2.85 -5.33
N VAL A 84 -4.32 -2.05 -5.88
CA VAL A 84 -5.68 -2.47 -6.24
C VAL A 84 -5.82 -2.28 -7.73
N HIS A 85 -6.09 -3.39 -8.45
CA HIS A 85 -6.27 -3.39 -9.89
C HIS A 85 -7.75 -3.57 -10.22
N TYR A 86 -8.36 -2.52 -10.78
CA TYR A 86 -9.73 -2.57 -11.24
C TYR A 86 -9.84 -3.07 -12.67
N TYR A 87 -10.99 -3.64 -13.00
CA TYR A 87 -11.35 -3.94 -14.38
C TYR A 87 -11.54 -2.65 -15.21
N ASN A 88 -12.12 -1.62 -14.62
CA ASN A 88 -12.44 -0.33 -15.25
C ASN A 88 -11.69 0.84 -14.58
N VAL A 89 -11.18 1.78 -15.38
CA VAL A 89 -10.51 3.00 -14.90
C VAL A 89 -11.44 3.90 -14.10
N ALA A 90 -12.74 3.89 -14.40
CA ALA A 90 -13.74 4.67 -13.67
C ALA A 90 -13.75 4.33 -12.17
N SER A 91 -13.65 3.06 -11.81
CA SER A 91 -13.63 2.63 -10.40
C SER A 91 -12.41 3.16 -9.65
N ALA A 92 -11.23 3.14 -10.29
CA ALA A 92 -10.02 3.74 -9.72
C ALA A 92 -10.15 5.26 -9.55
N ILE A 93 -10.78 5.93 -10.52
CA ILE A 93 -11.04 7.37 -10.43
C ILE A 93 -11.98 7.69 -9.26
N LEU A 94 -13.06 6.92 -9.08
CA LEU A 94 -14.03 7.11 -7.99
C LEU A 94 -13.35 7.00 -6.62
N VAL A 95 -12.58 5.94 -6.40
CA VAL A 95 -11.86 5.75 -5.13
C VAL A 95 -10.88 6.88 -4.87
N LYS A 96 -10.06 7.24 -5.87
CA LYS A 96 -9.09 8.33 -5.73
C LYS A 96 -9.79 9.65 -5.41
N ARG A 97 -10.93 9.93 -6.06
CA ARG A 97 -11.76 11.10 -5.81
C ARG A 97 -12.29 11.14 -4.38
N VAL A 98 -12.82 10.03 -3.88
CA VAL A 98 -13.31 9.91 -2.49
C VAL A 98 -12.20 10.18 -1.47
N LEU A 99 -10.98 9.75 -1.75
CA LEU A 99 -9.84 9.94 -0.87
C LEU A 99 -9.24 11.35 -0.93
N GLU A 100 -9.22 11.97 -2.11
CA GLU A 100 -8.58 13.28 -2.34
C GLU A 100 -9.51 14.48 -2.12
N ASN A 101 -10.79 14.37 -2.47
CA ASN A 101 -11.71 15.50 -2.40
C ASN A 101 -12.40 15.56 -1.04
N ALA A 102 -12.09 16.58 -0.24
CA ALA A 102 -12.72 16.80 1.05
C ALA A 102 -14.08 17.53 0.99
N THR A 103 -14.41 18.11 -0.17
CA THR A 103 -15.44 19.16 -0.30
C THR A 103 -16.78 18.67 -0.87
N GLU A 104 -16.95 17.37 -1.12
CA GLU A 104 -18.24 16.86 -1.61
C GLU A 104 -19.25 16.76 -0.45
N GLU A 105 -20.36 17.49 -0.56
CA GLU A 105 -21.40 17.60 0.47
C GLU A 105 -22.24 16.33 0.67
N ARG A 106 -21.99 15.25 -0.11
CA ARG A 106 -22.78 14.00 -0.04
C ARG A 106 -21.90 12.76 -0.19
N PHE A 107 -21.13 12.44 0.85
CA PHE A 107 -20.52 11.12 0.98
C PHE A 107 -21.54 10.08 1.44
N SER A 108 -21.52 8.90 0.82
CA SER A 108 -22.25 7.75 1.34
C SER A 108 -21.56 7.18 2.59
N ALA A 109 -22.22 6.29 3.32
CA ALA A 109 -21.60 5.58 4.45
C ALA A 109 -20.36 4.78 4.01
N VAL A 110 -20.37 4.23 2.79
CA VAL A 110 -19.24 3.50 2.21
C VAL A 110 -18.05 4.44 1.99
N ASP A 111 -18.30 5.65 1.48
CA ASP A 111 -17.25 6.63 1.25
C ASP A 111 -16.62 7.15 2.54
N LEU A 112 -17.43 7.39 3.57
CA LEU A 112 -16.94 7.79 4.89
C LEU A 112 -16.04 6.71 5.49
N GLU A 113 -16.41 5.44 5.35
CA GLU A 113 -15.61 4.30 5.83
C GLU A 113 -14.30 4.13 5.03
N MET A 114 -14.36 4.25 3.70
CA MET A 114 -13.18 4.25 2.83
C MET A 114 -12.19 5.36 3.23
N ARG A 115 -12.69 6.57 3.50
CA ARG A 115 -11.87 7.70 3.99
C ARG A 115 -11.32 7.46 5.38
N ARG A 116 -12.10 6.88 6.30
CA ARG A 116 -11.64 6.54 7.66
C ARG A 116 -10.46 5.58 7.64
N LYS A 117 -10.52 4.55 6.79
CA LYS A 117 -9.48 3.50 6.70
C LYS A 117 -8.25 3.93 5.89
N TYR A 118 -8.47 4.57 4.75
CA TYR A 118 -7.42 4.79 3.75
C TYR A 118 -7.12 6.26 3.45
N GLY A 119 -7.87 7.21 4.01
CA GLY A 119 -7.73 8.65 3.72
C GLY A 119 -6.38 9.26 4.15
N ALA A 120 -5.69 8.64 5.10
CA ALA A 120 -4.33 9.03 5.51
C ALA A 120 -3.22 8.42 4.64
N TRP A 121 -3.55 7.53 3.70
CA TRP A 121 -2.57 6.85 2.87
C TRP A 121 -2.16 7.70 1.68
N HIS A 122 -0.93 7.54 1.21
CA HIS A 122 -0.54 8.07 -0.09
C HIS A 122 -1.13 7.18 -1.18
N VAL A 123 -1.80 7.81 -2.15
CA VAL A 123 -2.49 7.12 -3.25
C VAL A 123 -2.07 7.75 -4.57
N TRP A 124 -1.75 6.91 -5.56
CA TRP A 124 -1.45 7.35 -6.93
C TRP A 124 -1.80 6.25 -7.94
N TYR A 125 -1.91 6.61 -9.21
CA TYR A 125 -2.14 5.67 -10.29
C TYR A 125 -0.87 4.87 -10.60
N GLY A 126 -0.97 3.55 -10.46
CA GLY A 126 0.10 2.59 -10.77
C GLY A 126 0.14 2.19 -12.24
N ARG A 127 1.25 1.56 -12.66
CA ARG A 127 1.35 0.98 -14.00
C ARG A 127 0.37 -0.18 -14.13
N ASP A 128 -0.40 -0.17 -15.21
CA ASP A 128 -1.28 -1.28 -15.55
C ASP A 128 -0.43 -2.40 -16.20
N PRO A 129 -0.45 -3.64 -15.66
CA PRO A 129 0.31 -4.76 -16.21
C PRO A 129 0.02 -5.06 -17.68
N THR A 130 -1.17 -4.69 -18.15
CA THR A 130 -1.60 -4.89 -19.56
C THR A 130 -1.30 -3.70 -20.45
N GLU A 131 -0.79 -2.59 -19.91
CA GLU A 131 -0.36 -1.42 -20.68
C GLU A 131 0.91 -1.79 -21.47
N ARG A 132 0.72 -2.13 -22.75
CA ARG A 132 1.81 -2.34 -23.70
C ARG A 132 2.57 -1.03 -23.88
N ALA A 133 3.89 -1.11 -23.86
CA ALA A 133 4.71 -0.04 -24.40
C ALA A 133 4.37 0.06 -25.89
N VAL A 134 3.68 1.12 -26.29
CA VAL A 134 3.57 1.45 -27.72
C VAL A 134 4.99 1.81 -28.16
N PRO A 135 5.61 1.11 -29.11
CA PRO A 135 6.90 1.53 -29.63
C PRO A 135 6.75 2.96 -30.16
N SER A 136 7.64 3.85 -29.70
CA SER A 136 7.71 5.20 -30.24
C SER A 136 8.03 5.12 -31.74
N PRO A 137 7.32 5.87 -32.60
CA PRO A 137 7.62 5.90 -34.03
C PRO A 137 9.02 6.44 -34.32
#